data_AF-A0A934GP86-F1
#
_entry.id   AF-A0A934GP86-F1
#
_cell.length_a   1.000
_cell.length_b   1.000
_cell.length_c   1.000
_cell.angle_alpha   90.00
_cell.angle_beta   90.00
_cell.angle_gamma   90.00
#
_symmetry.space_group_name_H-M   'P 1'
#
loop_
_entity.id
_entity.type
_entity.pdbx_description
1 polymer ?
#
loop_
_entity_poly.entity_id
_entity_poly.type
_entity_poly.pdbx_seq_one_letter_code
_entity_poly.pdbx_strand_id
1 'polypeptide(L)'
;MTAKQRDMTGAKEAGKVSRWIEPWGDARFPIDVDAMAKNCHDTYGWDDPITKIHAAPWKDIDGFLQRNPENPKEWWITYTTNATPERQLFTKAHELGHYILHRKVQDQFRCGRKAIIEKDTGEPNIEAQANQFASYLLMPATDVRSRIEKAPITLDTISQLAGFYGVSFEAMCIRIIELANERAVLIYWDNGMMKRWSRSELAKKQRLWIDEPNGGPLEPINGTVAADTSIRQCPDGKIVPANLWFKNAPEGEMLREMKHTSDKYERVLSLLIVPKFESRWARDWDDHTFDTYDRFIEAGQLPVR
;
A
#
# COMPACT_ATOMS: atom_id res chain seq x y z
N MET A 1 3.17 -7.62 26.66
CA MET A 1 4.24 -7.23 25.72
C MET A 1 3.95 -5.81 25.30
N THR A 2 4.87 -4.86 25.47
CA THR A 2 4.70 -3.48 25.00
C THR A 2 4.64 -3.50 23.47
N ALA A 3 3.54 -2.99 22.89
CA ALA A 3 3.40 -2.88 21.43
C ALA A 3 4.63 -2.13 20.87
N LYS A 4 5.39 -2.78 19.99
CA LYS A 4 6.54 -2.16 19.32
C LYS A 4 6.01 -0.97 18.53
N GLN A 5 6.50 0.23 18.83
CA GLN A 5 6.07 1.43 18.13
C GLN A 5 6.41 1.30 16.65
N ARG A 6 5.41 1.49 15.77
CA ARG A 6 5.59 1.36 14.31
C ARG A 6 6.67 2.34 13.83
N ASP A 7 7.62 1.85 13.04
CA ASP A 7 8.64 2.69 12.41
C ASP A 7 7.97 3.63 11.39
N MET A 8 8.22 4.93 11.53
CA MET A 8 7.65 6.00 10.70
C MET A 8 8.74 6.82 10.01
N THR A 9 9.97 6.31 9.94
CA THR A 9 11.12 7.04 9.41
C THR A 9 10.92 7.44 7.95
N GLY A 10 10.54 6.49 7.09
CA GLY A 10 10.28 6.75 5.68
C GLY A 10 9.10 7.72 5.46
N ALA A 11 8.02 7.55 6.22
CA ALA A 11 6.85 8.41 6.16
C ALA A 11 7.15 9.86 6.55
N LYS A 12 7.94 10.05 7.62
CA LYS A 12 8.35 11.39 8.08
C LYS A 12 9.20 12.09 7.03
N GLU A 13 10.14 11.38 6.41
CA GLU A 13 11.03 11.97 5.43
C GLU A 13 10.30 12.29 4.12
N ALA A 14 9.41 11.40 3.65
CA ALA A 14 8.53 11.68 2.52
C ALA A 14 7.67 12.93 2.75
N GLY A 15 7.18 13.13 3.98
CA GLY A 15 6.44 14.33 4.35
C GLY A 15 7.26 15.62 4.29
N LYS A 16 8.58 15.58 4.56
CA LYS A 16 9.46 16.74 4.40
C LYS A 16 9.69 17.05 2.92
N VAL A 17 10.01 16.02 2.15
CA VAL A 17 10.29 16.12 0.71
C VAL A 17 9.06 16.59 -0.06
N SER A 18 7.86 16.15 0.34
CA SER A 18 6.60 16.58 -0.27
C SER A 18 6.38 18.10 -0.17
N ARG A 19 6.90 18.78 0.85
CA ARG A 19 6.74 20.24 1.02
C ARG A 19 7.40 21.05 -0.08
N TRP A 20 8.41 20.52 -0.76
CA TRP A 20 9.09 21.21 -1.84
C TRP A 20 8.18 21.43 -3.04
N ILE A 21 7.24 20.50 -3.22
CA ILE A 21 6.33 20.44 -4.37
C ILE A 21 4.90 20.86 -4.00
N GLU A 22 4.64 21.11 -2.70
CA GLU A 22 3.35 21.58 -2.19
C GLU A 22 2.81 22.85 -2.90
N PRO A 23 3.64 23.89 -3.19
CA PRO A 23 3.17 25.11 -3.85
C PRO A 23 2.55 24.91 -5.24
N TRP A 24 2.84 23.80 -5.93
CA TRP A 24 2.23 23.48 -7.22
C TRP A 24 0.80 22.93 -7.11
N GLY A 25 0.28 22.73 -5.90
CA GLY A 25 -1.09 22.24 -5.69
C GLY A 25 -1.33 20.90 -6.39
N ASP A 26 -2.46 20.77 -7.08
CA ASP A 26 -2.82 19.55 -7.81
C ASP A 26 -1.92 19.27 -9.03
N ALA A 27 -1.27 20.29 -9.59
CA ALA A 27 -0.41 20.14 -10.77
C ALA A 27 0.88 19.35 -10.50
N ARG A 28 1.18 19.05 -9.23
CA ARG A 28 2.30 18.19 -8.83
C ARG A 28 2.02 16.70 -9.02
N PHE A 29 0.80 16.30 -9.36
CA PHE A 29 0.40 14.90 -9.50
C PHE A 29 0.13 14.53 -10.97
N PRO A 30 0.55 13.32 -11.42
CA PRO A 30 1.47 12.42 -10.71
C PRO A 30 2.85 13.07 -10.51
N ILE A 31 3.52 12.70 -9.41
CA ILE A 31 4.80 13.33 -9.05
C ILE A 31 5.87 13.01 -10.09
N ASP A 32 6.57 14.04 -10.57
CA ASP A 32 7.78 13.89 -11.37
C ASP A 32 8.97 13.48 -10.48
N VAL A 33 9.04 12.17 -10.21
CA VAL A 33 10.09 11.59 -9.37
C VAL A 33 11.48 11.78 -9.99
N ASP A 34 11.59 11.86 -11.31
CA ASP A 34 12.88 12.01 -11.99
C ASP A 34 13.46 13.41 -11.73
N ALA A 35 12.61 14.44 -11.84
CA ALA A 35 12.98 15.80 -11.50
C ALA A 35 13.32 15.91 -10.00
N MET A 36 12.50 15.31 -9.12
CA MET A 36 12.79 15.32 -7.68
C MET A 36 14.12 14.64 -7.35
N ALA A 37 14.38 13.46 -7.91
CA ALA A 37 15.60 12.71 -7.64
C ALA A 37 16.85 13.47 -8.10
N LYS A 38 16.84 14.09 -9.27
CA LYS A 38 17.99 14.87 -9.77
C LYS A 38 18.26 16.12 -8.92
N ASN A 39 17.22 16.79 -8.44
CA ASN A 39 17.35 18.08 -7.73
C ASN A 39 17.33 17.96 -6.19
N CYS A 40 17.11 16.77 -5.62
CA CYS A 40 17.00 16.63 -4.17
C CYS A 40 18.31 16.99 -3.44
N HIS A 41 19.46 16.73 -4.06
CA HIS A 41 20.78 17.05 -3.50
C HIS A 41 20.94 18.55 -3.22
N ASP A 42 20.44 19.43 -4.09
CA ASP A 42 20.49 20.89 -3.91
C ASP A 42 19.74 21.32 -2.65
N THR A 43 18.57 20.72 -2.42
CA THR A 43 17.72 21.06 -1.28
C THR A 43 18.36 20.62 0.05
N TYR A 44 19.12 19.52 0.03
CA TYR A 44 19.84 19.05 1.20
C TYR A 44 21.29 19.55 1.30
N GLY A 45 21.82 20.23 0.27
CA GLY A 45 23.22 20.65 0.20
C GLY A 45 24.21 19.49 0.14
N TRP A 46 23.87 18.40 -0.56
CA TRP A 46 24.74 17.22 -0.71
C TRP A 46 25.62 17.32 -1.95
N ASP A 47 26.87 16.88 -1.84
CA ASP A 47 27.86 16.90 -2.92
C ASP A 47 27.91 15.59 -3.73
N ASP A 48 26.96 14.68 -3.48
CA ASP A 48 26.83 13.40 -4.17
C ASP A 48 25.49 13.25 -4.92
N PRO A 49 25.23 14.00 -6.00
CA PRO A 49 23.92 14.03 -6.68
C PRO A 49 23.55 12.72 -7.38
N ILE A 50 22.25 12.52 -7.59
CA ILE A 50 21.76 11.54 -8.58
C ILE A 50 21.91 12.14 -9.98
N THR A 51 22.87 11.67 -10.77
CA THR A 51 23.16 12.21 -12.12
C THR A 51 22.47 11.45 -13.24
N LYS A 52 22.08 10.19 -13.00
CA LYS A 52 21.48 9.32 -14.02
C LYS A 52 20.28 8.57 -13.48
N ILE A 53 19.22 8.56 -14.28
CA ILE A 53 18.03 7.73 -14.08
C ILE A 53 17.82 7.03 -15.42
N HIS A 54 17.91 5.70 -15.47
CA HIS A 54 17.81 5.00 -16.74
C HIS A 54 17.11 3.65 -16.63
N ALA A 55 16.39 3.30 -17.68
CA ALA A 55 15.66 2.05 -17.75
C ALA A 55 16.54 0.93 -18.31
N ALA A 56 16.32 -0.30 -17.85
CA ALA A 56 16.97 -1.50 -18.39
C ALA A 56 16.00 -2.69 -18.40
N PRO A 57 16.12 -3.65 -19.34
CA PRO A 57 15.15 -4.74 -19.49
C PRO A 57 15.41 -5.92 -18.54
N TRP A 58 15.54 -5.66 -17.25
CA TRP A 58 15.84 -6.68 -16.25
C TRP A 58 14.64 -7.57 -15.92
N LYS A 59 14.87 -8.86 -15.66
CA LYS A 59 13.81 -9.84 -15.38
C LYS A 59 13.49 -10.00 -13.90
N ASP A 60 14.50 -9.99 -13.04
CA ASP A 60 14.36 -10.32 -11.61
C ASP A 60 14.67 -9.15 -10.66
N ILE A 61 15.05 -8.00 -11.20
CA ILE A 61 15.37 -6.77 -10.48
C ILE A 61 14.37 -5.71 -10.93
N ASP A 62 13.68 -5.13 -9.96
CA ASP A 62 12.70 -4.08 -10.22
C ASP A 62 13.42 -2.73 -10.37
N GLY A 63 14.37 -2.46 -9.49
CA GLY A 63 15.17 -1.24 -9.50
C GLY A 63 16.43 -1.38 -8.67
N PHE A 64 17.25 -0.34 -8.77
CA PHE A 64 18.55 -0.35 -8.13
C PHE A 64 19.14 1.06 -8.07
N LEU A 65 19.70 1.38 -6.91
CA LEU A 65 20.47 2.58 -6.63
C LEU A 65 21.94 2.20 -6.43
N GLN A 66 22.86 2.85 -7.16
CA GLN A 66 24.30 2.68 -6.90
C GLN A 66 25.09 3.97 -7.06
N ARG A 67 26.25 4.04 -6.40
CA ARG A 67 27.30 4.97 -6.80
C ARG A 67 27.76 4.70 -8.22
N ASN A 68 28.01 5.75 -8.98
CA ASN A 68 28.63 5.67 -10.30
C ASN A 68 30.03 5.03 -10.15
N PRO A 69 30.34 3.92 -10.84
CA PRO A 69 31.63 3.24 -10.73
C PRO A 69 32.82 4.09 -11.19
N GLU A 70 32.56 5.03 -12.11
CA GLU A 70 33.56 5.92 -12.69
C GLU A 70 33.75 7.21 -11.86
N ASN A 71 32.70 7.64 -11.15
CA ASN A 71 32.73 8.79 -10.26
C ASN A 71 31.92 8.52 -8.98
N PRO A 72 32.54 8.05 -7.89
CA PRO A 72 31.82 7.74 -6.65
C PRO A 72 31.09 8.91 -5.99
N LYS A 73 31.32 10.16 -6.45
CA LYS A 73 30.54 11.33 -6.04
C LYS A 73 29.21 11.47 -6.78
N GLU A 74 28.78 10.47 -7.53
CA GLU A 74 27.49 10.49 -8.22
C GLU A 74 26.71 9.21 -7.93
N TRP A 75 25.39 9.32 -7.99
CA TRP A 75 24.47 8.21 -7.83
C TRP A 75 23.65 8.00 -9.09
N TRP A 76 23.36 6.74 -9.39
CA TRP A 76 22.51 6.33 -10.50
C TRP A 76 21.32 5.54 -9.98
N ILE A 77 20.13 5.90 -10.47
CA ILE A 77 18.91 5.11 -10.34
C ILE A 77 18.71 4.32 -11.63
N THR A 78 18.31 3.07 -11.46
CA THR A 78 17.87 2.19 -12.55
C THR A 78 16.56 1.52 -12.22
N TYR A 79 15.77 1.24 -13.24
CA TYR A 79 14.49 0.57 -13.10
C TYR A 79 14.19 -0.34 -14.29
N THR A 80 13.37 -1.36 -14.09
CA THR A 80 13.03 -2.30 -15.17
C THR A 80 11.98 -1.74 -16.13
N THR A 81 12.22 -1.91 -17.45
CA THR A 81 11.21 -1.59 -18.48
C THR A 81 10.08 -2.60 -18.54
N ASN A 82 10.23 -3.76 -17.90
CA ASN A 82 9.25 -4.86 -17.94
C ASN A 82 8.07 -4.65 -16.96
N ALA A 83 8.14 -3.62 -16.12
CA ALA A 83 7.11 -3.25 -15.16
C ALA A 83 6.10 -2.26 -15.77
N THR A 84 4.89 -2.19 -15.19
CA THR A 84 3.88 -1.19 -15.59
C THR A 84 4.35 0.22 -15.22
N PRO A 85 3.85 1.29 -15.86
CA PRO A 85 4.23 2.67 -15.53
C PRO A 85 4.11 3.01 -14.05
N GLU A 86 3.05 2.54 -13.38
CA GLU A 86 2.82 2.78 -11.95
C GLU A 86 3.86 2.07 -11.08
N ARG A 87 4.29 0.86 -11.49
CA ARG A 87 5.34 0.13 -10.79
C ARG A 87 6.71 0.76 -11.03
N GLN A 88 6.99 1.25 -12.24
CA GLN A 88 8.21 2.01 -12.52
C GLN A 88 8.26 3.30 -11.68
N LEU A 89 7.14 4.03 -11.56
CA LEU A 89 7.04 5.22 -10.72
C LEU A 89 7.33 4.89 -9.25
N PHE A 90 6.70 3.82 -8.72
CA PHE A 90 6.95 3.34 -7.36
C PHE A 90 8.42 2.97 -7.15
N THR A 91 9.01 2.19 -8.06
CA THR A 91 10.42 1.81 -7.99
C THR A 91 11.33 3.03 -7.93
N LYS A 92 11.14 4.02 -8.81
CA LYS A 92 11.96 5.24 -8.78
C LYS A 92 11.81 6.01 -7.47
N ALA A 93 10.59 6.09 -6.93
CA ALA A 93 10.35 6.74 -5.64
C ALA A 93 10.97 5.95 -4.47
N HIS A 94 11.00 4.62 -4.57
CA HIS A 94 11.65 3.73 -3.63
C HIS A 94 13.18 3.90 -3.64
N GLU A 95 13.81 3.90 -4.82
CA GLU A 95 15.25 4.19 -4.95
C GLU A 95 15.61 5.59 -4.45
N LEU A 96 14.75 6.59 -4.70
CA LEU A 96 14.90 7.93 -4.11
C LEU A 96 14.84 7.87 -2.57
N GLY A 97 13.98 7.02 -2.02
CA GLY A 97 13.93 6.73 -0.58
C GLY A 97 15.27 6.20 -0.05
N HIS A 98 15.89 5.24 -0.75
CA HIS A 98 17.24 4.77 -0.39
C HIS A 98 18.28 5.88 -0.46
N TYR A 99 18.25 6.73 -1.48
CA TYR A 99 19.20 7.83 -1.60
C TYR A 99 19.09 8.81 -0.43
N ILE A 100 17.86 9.17 -0.07
CA ILE A 100 17.63 10.17 0.99
C ILE A 100 17.92 9.58 2.37
N LEU A 101 17.48 8.36 2.65
CA LEU A 101 17.54 7.75 3.97
C LEU A 101 18.82 6.96 4.23
N HIS A 102 19.38 6.32 3.19
CA HIS A 102 20.30 5.19 3.34
C HIS A 102 21.62 5.33 2.57
N ARG A 103 21.83 6.36 1.74
CA ARG A 103 23.06 6.50 0.90
C ARG A 103 24.40 6.52 1.65
N LYS A 104 24.37 6.75 2.97
CA LYS A 104 25.56 6.71 3.85
C LYS A 104 25.81 5.34 4.47
N VAL A 105 24.89 4.39 4.28
CA VAL A 105 24.94 3.04 4.88
C VAL A 105 25.61 2.07 3.91
N GLN A 106 25.24 2.10 2.63
CA GLN A 106 25.76 1.23 1.58
C GLN A 106 25.91 2.02 0.28
N ASP A 107 26.83 1.59 -0.60
CA ASP A 107 27.06 2.23 -1.91
C ASP A 107 26.20 1.65 -3.04
N GLN A 108 25.38 0.63 -2.71
CA GLN A 108 24.59 -0.13 -3.67
C GLN A 108 23.35 -0.74 -2.99
N PHE A 109 22.17 -0.58 -3.60
CA PHE A 109 20.91 -1.19 -3.19
C PHE A 109 20.28 -1.92 -4.37
N ARG A 110 20.02 -3.22 -4.23
CA ARG A 110 19.43 -4.09 -5.27
C ARG A 110 18.02 -4.47 -4.86
N CYS A 111 17.02 -3.92 -5.54
CA CYS A 111 15.62 -4.05 -5.15
C CYS A 111 14.86 -4.92 -6.16
N GLY A 112 14.22 -5.98 -5.70
CA GLY A 112 13.52 -6.95 -6.56
C GLY A 112 12.87 -8.06 -5.76
N ARG A 113 12.03 -8.88 -6.42
CA ARG A 113 11.17 -9.89 -5.76
C ARG A 113 11.91 -10.92 -4.90
N LYS A 114 13.19 -11.19 -5.21
CA LYS A 114 14.06 -12.12 -4.46
C LYS A 114 15.13 -11.41 -3.63
N ALA A 115 15.21 -10.08 -3.71
CA ALA A 115 16.18 -9.29 -2.98
C ALA A 115 15.59 -8.81 -1.66
N ILE A 116 15.21 -9.75 -0.79
CA ILE A 116 14.91 -9.43 0.61
C ILE A 116 15.46 -10.58 1.44
N ILE A 117 16.63 -10.37 2.06
CA ILE A 117 16.89 -10.80 3.45
C ILE A 117 17.98 -9.85 4.01
N GLU A 118 17.60 -8.66 4.50
CA GLU A 118 18.32 -8.14 5.66
C GLU A 118 17.67 -8.81 6.88
N LYS A 119 18.50 -9.54 7.62
CA LYS A 119 18.11 -10.44 8.70
C LYS A 119 17.50 -9.64 9.85
N ASP A 120 16.65 -10.31 10.61
CA ASP A 120 16.12 -9.90 11.91
C ASP A 120 17.27 -9.80 12.96
N THR A 121 18.12 -8.79 12.82
CA THR A 121 19.31 -8.50 13.66
C THR A 121 19.07 -7.37 14.66
N GLY A 122 17.88 -6.76 14.65
CA GLY A 122 17.60 -5.51 15.36
C GLY A 122 18.01 -4.25 14.58
N GLU A 123 18.45 -4.39 13.33
CA GLU A 123 18.76 -3.28 12.43
C GLU A 123 17.47 -2.64 11.83
N PRO A 124 17.51 -1.35 11.44
CA PRO A 124 16.41 -0.71 10.74
C PRO A 124 16.01 -1.51 9.50
N ASN A 125 14.72 -1.73 9.27
CA ASN A 125 14.25 -2.37 8.04
C ASN A 125 14.32 -1.35 6.89
N ILE A 126 15.51 -1.18 6.32
CA ILE A 126 15.87 -0.22 5.26
C ILE A 126 14.89 -0.32 4.09
N GLU A 127 14.59 -1.53 3.63
CA GLU A 127 13.62 -1.78 2.56
C GLU A 127 12.21 -1.32 2.95
N ALA A 128 11.75 -1.61 4.17
CA ALA A 128 10.45 -1.14 4.64
C ALA A 128 10.40 0.40 4.76
N GLN A 129 11.50 1.06 5.15
CA GLN A 129 11.59 2.51 5.19
C GLN A 129 11.54 3.13 3.79
N ALA A 130 12.27 2.58 2.81
CA ALA A 130 12.22 3.04 1.42
C ALA A 130 10.83 2.83 0.78
N ASN A 131 10.20 1.69 1.07
CA ASN A 131 8.83 1.39 0.69
C ASN A 131 7.81 2.35 1.32
N GLN A 132 7.95 2.63 2.62
CA GLN A 132 7.12 3.60 3.32
C GLN A 132 7.31 5.00 2.74
N PHE A 133 8.56 5.39 2.44
CA PHE A 133 8.89 6.66 1.79
C PHE A 133 8.17 6.79 0.44
N ALA A 134 8.33 5.80 -0.45
CA ALA A 134 7.71 5.82 -1.77
C ALA A 134 6.18 5.95 -1.71
N SER A 135 5.54 5.16 -0.85
CA SER A 135 4.08 5.22 -0.66
C SER A 135 3.61 6.58 -0.16
N TYR A 136 4.31 7.15 0.84
CA TYR A 136 3.94 8.43 1.43
C TYR A 136 4.25 9.64 0.54
N LEU A 137 5.28 9.54 -0.30
CA LEU A 137 5.61 10.56 -1.29
C LEU A 137 4.54 10.56 -2.40
N LEU A 138 4.29 9.40 -3.02
CA LEU A 138 3.39 9.29 -4.17
C LEU A 138 1.91 9.53 -3.81
N MET A 139 1.50 9.18 -2.59
CA MET A 139 0.14 9.37 -2.10
C MET A 139 0.12 10.10 -0.74
N PRO A 140 0.37 11.42 -0.68
CA PRO A 140 0.49 12.15 0.58
C PRO A 140 -0.78 12.05 1.44
N ALA A 141 -0.62 11.73 2.72
CA ALA A 141 -1.75 11.39 3.60
C ALA A 141 -2.76 12.55 3.76
N THR A 142 -2.27 13.78 3.84
CA THR A 142 -3.10 14.99 3.97
C THR A 142 -3.94 15.22 2.71
N ASP A 143 -3.33 15.09 1.54
CA ASP A 143 -3.99 15.27 0.25
C ASP A 143 -5.05 14.19 0.02
N VAL A 144 -4.69 12.90 0.19
CA VAL A 144 -5.61 11.77 0.01
C VAL A 144 -6.79 11.88 0.97
N ARG A 145 -6.57 12.15 2.26
CA ARG A 145 -7.67 12.33 3.24
C ARG A 145 -8.64 13.41 2.79
N SER A 146 -8.12 14.57 2.39
CA SER A 146 -8.97 15.69 1.95
C SER A 146 -9.83 15.36 0.73
N ARG A 147 -9.42 14.39 -0.10
CA ARG A 147 -10.19 13.96 -1.28
C ARG A 147 -11.24 12.91 -0.91
N ILE A 148 -10.89 11.91 -0.10
CA ILE A 148 -11.83 10.85 0.29
C ILE A 148 -12.89 11.32 1.28
N GLU A 149 -12.68 12.43 1.97
CA GLU A 149 -13.69 13.04 2.86
C GLU A 149 -14.75 13.86 2.09
N LYS A 150 -14.51 14.20 0.82
CA LYS A 150 -15.42 15.03 0.00
C LYS A 150 -16.53 14.23 -0.67
N ALA A 151 -16.39 12.91 -0.80
CA ALA A 151 -17.33 12.05 -1.51
C ALA A 151 -17.35 10.65 -0.89
N PRO A 152 -18.46 9.90 -1.03
CA PRO A 152 -18.50 8.51 -0.62
C PRO A 152 -17.39 7.69 -1.29
N ILE A 153 -16.78 6.79 -0.53
CA ILE A 153 -15.84 5.82 -1.08
C ILE A 153 -16.64 4.87 -2.00
N THR A 154 -16.26 4.81 -3.28
CA THR A 154 -16.73 3.83 -4.29
C THR A 154 -15.53 3.38 -5.10
N LEU A 155 -15.60 2.22 -5.75
CA LEU A 155 -14.46 1.74 -6.55
C LEU A 155 -14.12 2.68 -7.72
N ASP A 156 -15.11 3.41 -8.25
CA ASP A 156 -14.88 4.41 -9.29
C ASP A 156 -14.09 5.61 -8.75
N THR A 157 -14.44 6.11 -7.56
CA THR A 157 -13.67 7.17 -6.89
C THR A 157 -12.23 6.70 -6.61
N ILE A 158 -12.03 5.45 -6.19
CA ILE A 158 -10.68 4.88 -6.00
C ILE A 158 -9.91 4.85 -7.33
N SER A 159 -10.56 4.42 -8.41
CA SER A 159 -9.96 4.36 -9.75
C SER A 159 -9.52 5.75 -10.25
N GLN A 160 -10.37 6.76 -10.06
CA GLN A 160 -10.05 8.15 -10.39
C GLN A 160 -8.84 8.67 -9.60
N LEU A 161 -8.79 8.40 -8.29
CA LEU A 161 -7.66 8.79 -7.44
C LEU A 161 -6.38 8.05 -7.83
N ALA A 162 -6.46 6.76 -8.16
CA ALA A 162 -5.32 5.99 -8.63
C ALA A 162 -4.71 6.61 -9.90
N GLY A 163 -5.56 6.98 -10.86
CA GLY A 163 -5.14 7.72 -12.06
C GLY A 163 -4.53 9.08 -11.75
N PHE A 164 -5.13 9.85 -10.84
CA PHE A 164 -4.64 11.16 -10.41
C PHE A 164 -3.22 11.09 -9.81
N TYR A 165 -2.95 10.14 -8.91
CA TYR A 165 -1.63 9.97 -8.31
C TYR A 165 -0.65 9.19 -9.19
N GLY A 166 -1.08 8.61 -10.32
CA GLY A 166 -0.26 7.77 -11.19
C GLY A 166 0.15 6.44 -10.53
N VAL A 167 -0.68 5.94 -9.61
CA VAL A 167 -0.44 4.71 -8.86
C VAL A 167 -1.42 3.63 -9.29
N SER A 168 -1.09 2.39 -8.94
CA SER A 168 -1.92 1.25 -9.28
C SER A 168 -3.18 1.17 -8.39
N PHE A 169 -4.33 0.78 -8.94
CA PHE A 169 -5.62 0.67 -8.23
C PHE A 169 -5.57 0.09 -6.79
N GLU A 170 -5.12 -1.14 -6.59
CA GLU A 170 -4.97 -1.74 -5.24
C GLU A 170 -3.98 -1.01 -4.31
N ALA A 171 -2.98 -0.26 -4.81
CA ALA A 171 -2.12 0.57 -3.95
C ALA A 171 -2.93 1.74 -3.41
N MET A 172 -3.78 2.33 -4.25
CA MET A 172 -4.77 3.31 -3.83
C MET A 172 -5.79 2.71 -2.87
N CYS A 173 -6.30 1.49 -3.09
CA CYS A 173 -7.19 0.80 -2.14
C CYS A 173 -6.54 0.66 -0.75
N ILE A 174 -5.31 0.16 -0.69
CA ILE A 174 -4.56 0.01 0.56
C ILE A 174 -4.39 1.37 1.25
N ARG A 175 -3.99 2.41 0.50
CA ARG A 175 -3.81 3.76 1.03
C ARG A 175 -5.12 4.35 1.56
N ILE A 176 -6.25 4.06 0.91
CA ILE A 176 -7.57 4.47 1.40
C ILE A 176 -7.91 3.74 2.70
N ILE A 177 -7.66 2.44 2.82
CA ILE A 177 -7.89 1.70 4.07
C ILE A 177 -7.08 2.26 5.22
N GLU A 178 -5.82 2.62 4.97
CA GLU A 178 -4.93 3.24 5.96
C GLU A 178 -5.47 4.60 6.46
N LEU A 179 -6.12 5.36 5.58
CA LEU A 179 -6.52 6.75 5.84
C LEU A 179 -8.00 6.96 6.10
N ALA A 180 -8.85 5.96 5.83
CA ALA A 180 -10.29 6.07 5.88
C ALA A 180 -10.78 6.42 7.29
N ASN A 181 -11.67 7.40 7.35
CA ASN A 181 -12.43 7.74 8.55
C ASN A 181 -13.76 6.97 8.63
N GLU A 182 -13.82 5.81 7.98
CA GLU A 182 -14.94 4.87 8.01
C GLU A 182 -14.42 3.49 8.41
N ARG A 183 -15.30 2.58 8.85
CA ARG A 183 -14.91 1.19 9.13
C ARG A 183 -14.83 0.43 7.81
N ALA A 184 -13.70 0.59 7.15
CA ALA A 184 -13.42 -0.07 5.89
C ALA A 184 -12.58 -1.34 6.10
N VAL A 185 -12.91 -2.40 5.37
CA VAL A 185 -12.17 -3.67 5.30
C VAL A 185 -11.97 -4.04 3.83
N LEU A 186 -10.73 -4.33 3.45
CA LEU A 186 -10.35 -4.70 2.09
C LEU A 186 -9.92 -6.16 2.06
N ILE A 187 -10.51 -6.94 1.16
CA ILE A 187 -10.20 -8.36 0.97
C ILE A 187 -9.70 -8.55 -0.44
N TYR A 188 -8.63 -9.32 -0.57
CA TYR A 188 -8.02 -9.68 -1.84
C TYR A 188 -8.11 -11.18 -2.05
N TRP A 189 -8.71 -11.54 -3.18
CA TRP A 189 -8.92 -12.91 -3.63
C TRP A 189 -8.01 -13.21 -4.82
N ASP A 190 -7.42 -14.40 -4.84
CA ASP A 190 -6.56 -14.91 -5.90
C ASP A 190 -6.94 -16.37 -6.17
N ASN A 191 -7.32 -16.69 -7.40
CA ASN A 191 -7.78 -18.04 -7.80
C ASN A 191 -8.89 -18.60 -6.89
N GLY A 192 -9.87 -17.77 -6.55
CA GLY A 192 -11.02 -18.17 -5.71
C GLY A 192 -10.73 -18.29 -4.21
N MET A 193 -9.53 -17.92 -3.76
CA MET A 193 -9.12 -18.03 -2.36
C MET A 193 -8.70 -16.67 -1.80
N MET A 194 -9.02 -16.40 -0.53
CA MET A 194 -8.56 -15.20 0.16
C MET A 194 -7.05 -15.29 0.34
N LYS A 195 -6.34 -14.33 -0.24
CA LYS A 195 -4.88 -14.24 -0.14
C LYS A 195 -4.43 -13.33 1.00
N ARG A 196 -5.16 -12.23 1.20
CA ARG A 196 -4.86 -11.21 2.21
C ARG A 196 -6.05 -10.30 2.43
N TRP A 197 -6.06 -9.63 3.57
CA TRP A 197 -7.01 -8.60 3.91
C TRP A 197 -6.39 -7.54 4.82
N SER A 198 -6.93 -6.34 4.79
CA SER A 198 -6.53 -5.22 5.66
C SER A 198 -7.74 -4.44 6.14
N ARG A 199 -7.60 -3.71 7.25
CA ARG A 199 -8.69 -2.94 7.83
C ARG A 199 -8.25 -1.57 8.36
N SER A 200 -9.17 -0.62 8.28
CA SER A 200 -9.01 0.73 8.82
C SER A 200 -8.90 0.75 10.34
N GLU A 201 -8.37 1.84 10.90
CA GLU A 201 -8.25 2.01 12.35
C GLU A 201 -9.61 2.00 13.07
N LEU A 202 -10.68 2.49 12.43
CA LEU A 202 -12.03 2.39 13.01
C LEU A 202 -12.58 0.97 12.96
N ALA A 203 -12.27 0.20 11.91
CA ALA A 203 -12.63 -1.22 11.83
C ALA A 203 -11.87 -2.05 12.88
N LYS A 204 -10.59 -1.72 13.15
CA LYS A 204 -9.81 -2.30 14.27
C LYS A 204 -10.48 -2.02 15.61
N LYS A 205 -10.89 -0.77 15.87
CA LYS A 205 -11.60 -0.38 17.11
C LYS A 205 -12.94 -1.10 17.29
N GLN A 206 -13.64 -1.43 16.21
CA GLN A 206 -14.87 -2.24 16.24
C GLN A 206 -14.60 -3.76 16.20
N ARG A 207 -13.33 -4.18 16.22
CA ARG A 207 -12.93 -5.59 16.23
C ARG A 207 -13.49 -6.37 15.04
N LEU A 208 -13.55 -5.73 13.87
CA LEU A 208 -13.98 -6.39 12.63
C LEU A 208 -12.88 -7.33 12.16
N TRP A 209 -13.07 -8.63 12.35
CA TRP A 209 -12.10 -9.67 12.02
C TRP A 209 -12.68 -10.66 11.02
N ILE A 210 -11.88 -11.06 10.03
CA ILE A 210 -12.23 -12.12 9.08
C ILE A 210 -11.71 -13.44 9.63
N ASP A 211 -12.63 -14.34 9.95
CA ASP A 211 -12.28 -15.66 10.47
C ASP A 211 -11.79 -16.57 9.34
N GLU A 212 -10.49 -16.85 9.35
CA GLU A 212 -9.88 -17.86 8.46
C GLU A 212 -10.16 -19.27 9.01
N PRO A 213 -10.60 -20.23 8.17
CA PRO A 213 -10.87 -21.58 8.62
C PRO A 213 -9.56 -22.30 8.99
N ASN A 214 -9.62 -23.15 10.03
CA ASN A 214 -8.50 -24.00 10.40
C ASN A 214 -8.19 -24.98 9.26
N GLY A 215 -7.00 -24.86 8.65
CA GLY A 215 -6.47 -25.85 7.70
C GLY A 215 -6.69 -25.54 6.20
N GLY A 216 -7.12 -24.34 5.82
CA GLY A 216 -7.18 -23.96 4.41
C GLY A 216 -7.52 -22.48 4.17
N PRO A 217 -7.33 -21.96 2.94
CA PRO A 217 -7.71 -20.59 2.60
C PRO A 217 -9.23 -20.40 2.66
N LEU A 218 -9.68 -19.21 3.07
CA LEU A 218 -11.09 -18.85 3.03
C LEU A 218 -11.54 -18.68 1.57
N GLU A 219 -12.63 -19.33 1.17
CA GLU A 219 -13.32 -19.08 -0.11
C GLU A 219 -14.38 -17.99 0.04
N PRO A 220 -14.83 -17.34 -1.06
CA PRO A 220 -15.92 -16.38 -1.02
C PRO A 220 -17.16 -16.93 -0.31
N ILE A 221 -17.61 -16.22 0.71
CA ILE A 221 -18.70 -16.66 1.58
C ILE A 221 -20.02 -16.61 0.80
N ASN A 222 -20.79 -17.70 0.80
CA ASN A 222 -22.08 -17.75 0.11
C ASN A 222 -23.00 -16.59 0.55
N GLY A 223 -23.65 -15.94 -0.42
CA GLY A 223 -24.51 -14.77 -0.19
C GLY A 223 -23.77 -13.42 -0.20
N THR A 224 -22.44 -13.41 -0.27
CA THR A 224 -21.65 -12.19 -0.51
C THR A 224 -21.63 -11.81 -1.98
N VAL A 225 -21.30 -10.55 -2.28
CA VAL A 225 -21.09 -10.08 -3.66
C VAL A 225 -19.87 -10.78 -4.27
N ALA A 226 -18.83 -11.04 -3.47
CA ALA A 226 -17.64 -11.79 -3.87
C ALA A 226 -18.00 -13.16 -4.46
N ALA A 227 -18.89 -13.90 -3.78
CA ALA A 227 -19.32 -15.25 -4.19
C ALA A 227 -20.30 -15.26 -5.38
N ASP A 228 -20.99 -14.15 -5.66
CA ASP A 228 -21.95 -14.08 -6.75
C ASP A 228 -21.24 -13.96 -8.12
N THR A 229 -21.22 -15.05 -8.88
CA THR A 229 -20.60 -15.15 -10.20
C THR A 229 -21.34 -14.37 -11.28
N SER A 230 -22.61 -14.00 -11.06
CA SER A 230 -23.37 -13.14 -11.98
C SER A 230 -22.94 -11.68 -11.88
N ILE A 231 -22.31 -11.28 -10.77
CA ILE A 231 -21.82 -9.92 -10.56
C ILE A 231 -20.33 -9.85 -10.92
N ARG A 232 -20.03 -9.30 -12.09
CA ARG A 232 -18.64 -9.07 -12.51
C ARG A 232 -18.00 -7.88 -11.78
N GLN A 233 -18.70 -6.76 -11.74
CA GLN A 233 -18.27 -5.51 -11.09
C GLN A 233 -19.42 -4.96 -10.25
N CYS A 234 -19.11 -4.35 -9.12
CA CYS A 234 -20.08 -3.67 -8.27
C CYS A 234 -19.43 -2.46 -7.61
N PRO A 235 -19.23 -1.34 -8.36
CA PRO A 235 -18.45 -0.19 -7.90
C PRO A 235 -19.12 0.59 -6.76
N ASP A 236 -20.44 0.74 -6.80
CA ASP A 236 -21.22 1.42 -5.75
C ASP A 236 -21.47 0.55 -4.51
N GLY A 237 -21.38 -0.77 -4.71
CA GLY A 237 -21.62 -1.80 -3.71
C GLY A 237 -23.09 -2.20 -3.56
N LYS A 238 -23.31 -3.35 -2.92
CA LYS A 238 -24.63 -3.85 -2.49
C LYS A 238 -24.67 -3.96 -0.98
N ILE A 239 -25.87 -3.83 -0.44
CA ILE A 239 -26.13 -4.00 0.99
C ILE A 239 -26.29 -5.50 1.26
N VAL A 240 -25.43 -6.06 2.11
CA VAL A 240 -25.42 -7.49 2.48
C VAL A 240 -25.38 -7.65 4.01
N PRO A 241 -25.86 -8.77 4.56
CA PRO A 241 -25.80 -9.01 6.00
C PRO A 241 -24.35 -9.01 6.52
N ALA A 242 -24.08 -8.22 7.56
CA ALA A 242 -22.74 -8.06 8.12
C ALA A 242 -22.23 -9.33 8.83
N ASN A 243 -23.15 -10.15 9.33
CA ASN A 243 -22.84 -11.44 9.97
C ASN A 243 -22.33 -12.52 8.99
N LEU A 244 -22.42 -12.30 7.68
CA LEU A 244 -21.71 -13.12 6.69
C LEU A 244 -20.19 -12.98 6.86
N TRP A 245 -19.73 -11.77 7.21
CA TRP A 245 -18.31 -11.45 7.29
C TRP A 245 -17.78 -11.43 8.72
N PHE A 246 -18.59 -10.99 9.69
CA PHE A 246 -18.12 -10.70 11.04
C PHE A 246 -19.02 -11.37 12.09
N LYS A 247 -18.47 -12.33 12.85
CA LYS A 247 -19.21 -13.02 13.93
C LYS A 247 -19.71 -12.09 15.04
N ASN A 248 -19.03 -10.97 15.26
CA ASN A 248 -19.42 -9.99 16.28
C ASN A 248 -20.50 -9.01 15.81
N ALA A 249 -20.92 -9.06 14.53
CA ALA A 249 -22.00 -8.25 14.02
C ALA A 249 -23.36 -8.72 14.57
N PRO A 250 -24.23 -7.81 15.04
CA PRO A 250 -25.59 -8.14 15.42
C PRO A 250 -26.41 -8.76 14.27
N GLU A 251 -27.40 -9.57 14.63
CA GLU A 251 -28.36 -10.06 13.66
C GLU A 251 -29.16 -8.90 13.04
N GLY A 252 -29.33 -8.92 11.72
CA GLY A 252 -29.98 -7.84 10.96
C GLY A 252 -29.08 -6.65 10.63
N GLU A 253 -27.84 -6.60 11.15
CA GLU A 253 -26.88 -5.56 10.77
C GLU A 253 -26.45 -5.75 9.31
N MET A 254 -26.37 -4.65 8.56
CA MET A 254 -26.04 -4.70 7.13
C MET A 254 -24.78 -3.89 6.85
N LEU A 255 -23.96 -4.34 5.91
CA LEU A 255 -22.81 -3.61 5.41
C LEU A 255 -22.91 -3.38 3.91
N ARG A 256 -22.13 -2.44 3.39
CA ARG A 256 -22.00 -2.23 1.96
C ARG A 256 -20.76 -2.96 1.44
N GLU A 257 -20.96 -3.92 0.54
CA GLU A 257 -19.89 -4.67 -0.11
C GLU A 257 -19.77 -4.24 -1.57
N MET A 258 -18.59 -3.79 -1.96
CA MET A 258 -18.20 -3.53 -3.34
C MET A 258 -17.35 -4.66 -3.89
N LYS A 259 -17.37 -4.85 -5.21
CA LYS A 259 -16.60 -5.88 -5.91
C LYS A 259 -15.88 -5.30 -7.12
N HIS A 260 -14.58 -5.53 -7.19
CA HIS A 260 -13.78 -5.32 -8.39
C HIS A 260 -13.17 -6.64 -8.86
N THR A 261 -13.44 -7.04 -10.11
CA THR A 261 -12.78 -8.19 -10.73
C THR A 261 -11.73 -7.70 -11.73
N SER A 262 -10.50 -8.19 -11.62
CA SER A 262 -9.43 -7.85 -12.56
C SER A 262 -9.66 -8.50 -13.93
N ASP A 263 -9.49 -7.76 -15.02
CA ASP A 263 -9.63 -8.30 -16.38
C ASP A 263 -8.43 -9.14 -16.82
N LYS A 264 -7.25 -8.90 -16.22
CA LYS A 264 -5.97 -9.50 -16.63
C LYS A 264 -5.59 -10.75 -15.82
N TYR A 265 -6.23 -10.94 -14.67
CA TYR A 265 -5.85 -11.93 -13.67
C TYR A 265 -7.13 -12.44 -12.99
N GLU A 266 -7.15 -13.69 -12.53
CA GLU A 266 -8.25 -14.28 -11.75
C GLU A 266 -8.26 -13.75 -10.30
N ARG A 267 -8.33 -12.44 -10.18
CA ARG A 267 -8.25 -11.69 -8.92
C ARG A 267 -9.53 -10.91 -8.70
N VAL A 268 -10.05 -11.00 -7.49
CA VAL A 268 -11.22 -10.23 -7.03
C VAL A 268 -10.79 -9.40 -5.83
N LEU A 269 -11.34 -8.21 -5.71
CA LEU A 269 -11.18 -7.33 -4.57
C LEU A 269 -12.56 -7.02 -4.02
N SER A 270 -12.74 -7.28 -2.72
CA SER A 270 -13.94 -6.88 -1.98
C SER A 270 -13.61 -5.73 -1.05
N LEU A 271 -14.37 -4.65 -1.14
CA LEU A 271 -14.27 -3.52 -0.20
C LEU A 271 -15.56 -3.44 0.61
N LEU A 272 -15.45 -3.61 1.92
CA LEU A 272 -16.55 -3.56 2.85
C LEU A 272 -16.54 -2.21 3.57
N ILE A 273 -17.66 -1.51 3.54
CA ILE A 273 -17.93 -0.34 4.39
C ILE A 273 -18.96 -0.75 5.43
N VAL A 274 -18.54 -0.73 6.69
CA VAL A 274 -19.30 -1.30 7.81
C VAL A 274 -19.85 -0.18 8.70
N PRO A 275 -21.13 -0.18 9.06
CA PRO A 275 -21.67 0.80 9.99
C PRO A 275 -21.09 0.61 11.40
N LYS A 276 -21.27 1.62 12.25
CA LYS A 276 -20.98 1.49 13.67
C LYS A 276 -22.07 0.63 14.33
N PHE A 277 -21.67 -0.42 15.03
CA PHE A 277 -22.59 -1.23 15.84
C PHE A 277 -21.97 -1.61 17.19
N GLU A 278 -22.82 -1.95 18.15
CA GLU A 278 -22.38 -2.53 19.43
C GLU A 278 -21.97 -3.99 19.21
N SER A 279 -20.70 -4.29 19.50
CA SER A 279 -20.18 -5.66 19.30
C SER A 279 -20.85 -6.63 20.26
N ARG A 280 -21.29 -7.78 19.73
CA ARG A 280 -21.63 -8.93 20.59
C ARG A 280 -20.33 -9.45 21.23
N TRP A 281 -20.33 -9.65 22.55
CA TRP A 281 -19.18 -10.15 23.29
C TRP A 281 -18.72 -11.50 22.73
N ALA A 282 -17.57 -11.53 22.06
CA ALA A 282 -16.86 -12.78 21.82
C ALA A 282 -16.14 -13.13 23.12
N ARG A 283 -16.71 -14.07 23.87
CA ARG A 283 -16.30 -14.44 25.24
C ARG A 283 -14.92 -15.08 25.32
N ASP A 284 -14.36 -15.51 24.19
CA ASP A 284 -13.07 -16.20 24.07
C ASP A 284 -12.30 -15.66 22.86
N TRP A 285 -11.62 -14.53 22.99
CA TRP A 285 -10.80 -13.99 21.89
C TRP A 285 -9.38 -13.63 22.32
N ASP A 286 -8.43 -14.20 21.59
CA ASP A 286 -7.01 -13.89 21.66
C ASP A 286 -6.75 -12.53 20.99
N ASP A 287 -5.96 -11.67 21.62
CA ASP A 287 -5.73 -10.29 21.19
C ASP A 287 -4.82 -10.25 19.95
N HIS A 288 -5.37 -10.63 18.79
CA HIS A 288 -4.68 -10.54 17.51
C HIS A 288 -4.64 -9.07 17.06
N THR A 289 -3.54 -8.40 17.39
CA THR A 289 -3.29 -6.98 17.11
C THR A 289 -2.98 -6.68 15.64
N PHE A 290 -2.55 -7.68 14.87
CA PHE A 290 -2.07 -7.52 13.48
C PHE A 290 -2.97 -8.24 12.47
N ASP A 291 -3.41 -7.55 11.41
CA ASP A 291 -4.05 -8.18 10.25
C ASP A 291 -3.01 -8.83 9.31
N THR A 292 -3.47 -9.58 8.30
CA THR A 292 -2.54 -10.28 7.38
C THR A 292 -1.65 -9.30 6.63
N TYR A 293 -2.11 -8.08 6.35
CA TYR A 293 -1.30 -7.03 5.72
C TYR A 293 -0.25 -6.47 6.67
N ASP A 294 -0.58 -6.24 7.94
CA ASP A 294 0.39 -5.80 8.95
C ASP A 294 1.52 -6.86 9.11
N ARG A 295 1.18 -8.15 9.15
CA ARG A 295 2.16 -9.26 9.15
C ARG A 295 2.99 -9.32 7.87
N PHE A 296 2.40 -8.95 6.73
CA PHE A 296 3.08 -8.88 5.42
C PHE A 296 4.14 -7.77 5.40
N ILE A 297 3.79 -6.57 5.90
CA ILE A 297 4.67 -5.41 6.01
C ILE A 297 5.84 -5.68 6.98
N GLU A 298 5.56 -6.28 8.13
CA GLU A 298 6.61 -6.62 9.12
C GLU A 298 7.61 -7.66 8.60
N ALA A 299 7.18 -8.56 7.72
CA ALA A 299 8.04 -9.54 7.05
C ALA A 299 8.88 -8.96 5.90
N GLY A 300 8.82 -7.63 5.65
CA GLY A 300 9.53 -6.97 4.56
C GLY A 300 8.95 -7.26 3.16
N GLN A 301 7.86 -8.02 3.07
CA GLN A 301 7.21 -8.35 1.81
C GLN A 301 6.09 -7.34 1.55
N LEU A 302 6.25 -6.46 0.56
CA LEU A 302 5.15 -5.62 0.07
C LEU A 302 4.27 -6.37 -0.94
N PRO A 303 2.97 -6.04 -1.06
CA PRO A 303 2.06 -6.67 -2.00
C PRO A 303 2.62 -6.63 -3.41
N VAL A 304 3.01 -7.81 -3.88
CA VAL A 304 3.36 -8.08 -5.26
C VAL A 304 2.06 -8.06 -6.06
N ARG A 305 1.98 -7.15 -7.03
CA ARG A 305 1.03 -7.27 -8.13
C ARG A 305 1.60 -8.14 -9.23
#